data_AF-A0A2V5ZN13-F1
#
_entry.id   AF-A0A2V5ZN13-F1
#
_cell.length_a   1.000
_cell.length_b   1.000
_cell.length_c   1.000
_cell.angle_alpha   90.00
_cell.angle_beta   90.00
_cell.angle_gamma   90.00
#
_symmetry.space_group_name_H-M   'P 1'
#
loop_
_entity.id
_entity.type
_entity.pdbx_description
1 polymer ?
#
loop_
_entity_poly.entity_id
_entity_poly.type
_entity_poly.pdbx_seq_one_letter_code
_entity_poly.pdbx_strand_id
1 'polypeptide(L)'
;MSEERKTLEQRAQMTDLERLRHSASHVLATAILKIWPEAQFAAGPPVENGFYYDVDLPHRISPDDFEKIEAEMKNEIKANHPFERMEVSRDEALELGKQGRLAALGERPEPSKYKLDIIENIPADEKISLYRNGDF
;
A
#
# COMPACT_ATOMS: atom_id res chain seq x y z
N MET A 1 28.28 -6.02 -3.12
CA MET A 1 27.83 -5.57 -4.45
C MET A 1 26.81 -4.48 -4.18
N SER A 2 27.13 -3.20 -4.43
CA SER A 2 26.11 -2.16 -4.33
C SER A 2 25.16 -2.40 -5.50
N GLU A 3 23.97 -2.92 -5.23
CA GLU A 3 22.90 -2.82 -6.21
C GLU A 3 22.64 -1.33 -6.40
N GLU A 4 23.09 -0.77 -7.52
CA GLU A 4 22.74 0.59 -7.90
C GLU A 4 21.21 0.70 -7.87
N ARG A 5 20.69 1.65 -7.07
CA ARG A 5 19.25 1.90 -7.02
C ARG A 5 18.75 2.17 -8.44
N LYS A 6 17.65 1.53 -8.82
CA LYS A 6 16.96 1.80 -10.10
C LYS A 6 16.75 3.31 -10.27
N THR A 7 16.91 3.81 -11.49
CA THR A 7 16.55 5.20 -11.83
C THR A 7 15.05 5.42 -11.66
N LEU A 8 14.61 6.68 -11.52
CA LEU A 8 13.18 7.00 -11.41
C LEU A 8 12.38 6.48 -12.62
N GLU A 9 12.95 6.55 -13.82
CA GLU A 9 12.35 6.03 -15.04
C GLU A 9 12.19 4.51 -14.99
N GLN A 10 13.21 3.79 -14.54
CA GLN A 10 13.17 2.33 -14.38
C GLN A 10 12.17 1.89 -13.29
N ARG A 11 11.96 2.71 -12.24
CA ARG A 11 10.94 2.45 -11.21
C ARG A 11 9.52 2.74 -11.70
N ALA A 12 9.37 3.67 -12.64
CA ALA A 12 8.08 4.03 -13.22
C ALA A 12 7.63 3.05 -14.33
N GLN A 13 8.54 2.25 -14.87
CA GLN A 13 8.20 1.22 -15.86
C GLN A 13 7.53 0.03 -15.19
N MET A 14 6.23 -0.12 -15.46
CA MET A 14 5.46 -1.33 -15.23
C MET A 14 4.74 -1.68 -16.52
N THR A 15 4.73 -2.96 -16.88
CA THR A 15 3.80 -3.51 -17.86
C THR A 15 2.36 -3.30 -17.37
N ASP A 16 1.39 -3.36 -18.28
CA ASP A 16 -0.01 -3.21 -17.89
C ASP A 16 -0.47 -4.31 -16.93
N LEU A 17 0.08 -5.52 -17.05
CA LEU A 17 -0.20 -6.63 -16.13
C LEU A 17 0.40 -6.39 -14.73
N GLU A 18 1.62 -5.86 -14.64
CA GLU A 18 2.22 -5.49 -13.36
C GLU A 18 1.46 -4.35 -12.69
N ARG A 19 1.01 -3.36 -13.47
CA ARG A 19 0.15 -2.28 -12.95
C ARG A 19 -1.15 -2.82 -12.40
N LEU A 20 -1.81 -3.74 -13.12
CA LEU A 20 -3.03 -4.41 -12.66
C LEU A 20 -2.80 -5.18 -11.35
N ARG A 21 -1.70 -5.94 -11.26
CA ARG A 21 -1.33 -6.69 -10.05
C ARG A 21 -1.00 -5.79 -8.87
N HIS A 22 -0.36 -4.66 -9.11
CA HIS A 22 -0.09 -3.65 -8.07
C HIS A 22 -1.39 -3.00 -7.58
N SER A 23 -2.31 -2.65 -8.48
CA SER A 23 -3.64 -2.19 -8.08
C SER A 23 -4.40 -3.25 -7.28
N ALA A 24 -4.27 -4.54 -7.63
CA ALA A 24 -4.88 -5.62 -6.88
C ALA A 24 -4.27 -5.81 -5.48
N SER A 25 -2.99 -5.49 -5.26
CA SER A 25 -2.40 -5.49 -3.91
C SER A 25 -2.99 -4.38 -3.03
N HIS A 26 -3.30 -3.21 -3.59
CA HIS A 26 -4.03 -2.17 -2.87
C HIS A 26 -5.45 -2.61 -2.50
N VAL A 27 -6.17 -3.26 -3.42
CA VAL A 27 -7.51 -3.83 -3.13
C VAL A 27 -7.43 -4.85 -1.99
N LEU A 28 -6.40 -5.71 -1.97
CA LEU A 28 -6.17 -6.64 -0.85
C LEU A 28 -5.94 -5.91 0.46
N ALA A 29 -5.12 -4.85 0.47
CA ALA A 29 -4.87 -4.06 1.67
C ALA A 29 -6.14 -3.40 2.20
N THR A 30 -6.96 -2.82 1.32
CA THR A 30 -8.27 -2.25 1.67
C THR A 30 -9.19 -3.31 2.28
N ALA A 31 -9.27 -4.51 1.69
CA ALA A 31 -10.08 -5.61 2.21
C ALA A 31 -9.61 -6.06 3.60
N ILE A 32 -8.30 -6.20 3.80
CA ILE A 32 -7.72 -6.54 5.11
C ILE A 32 -8.05 -5.47 6.14
N LEU A 33 -7.92 -4.18 5.80
CA LEU A 33 -8.24 -3.08 6.74
C LEU A 33 -9.73 -2.98 7.10
N LYS A 34 -10.63 -3.38 6.18
CA LYS A 34 -12.07 -3.46 6.49
C LYS A 34 -12.37 -4.56 7.52
N ILE A 35 -11.60 -5.63 7.51
CA ILE A 35 -11.76 -6.77 8.44
C ILE A 35 -10.98 -6.53 9.74
N TRP A 36 -9.77 -5.98 9.64
CA TRP A 36 -8.83 -5.72 10.73
C TRP A 36 -8.20 -4.32 10.57
N PRO A 37 -8.86 -3.27 11.11
CA PRO A 37 -8.41 -1.88 10.95
C PRO A 37 -7.02 -1.59 11.53
N GLU A 38 -6.54 -2.41 12.47
CA GLU A 38 -5.25 -2.27 13.13
C GLU A 38 -4.05 -2.73 12.26
N ALA A 39 -4.31 -3.40 11.13
CA ALA A 39 -3.26 -3.93 10.25
C ALA A 39 -2.26 -2.85 9.80
N GLN A 40 -0.98 -3.16 9.91
CA GLN A 40 0.13 -2.31 9.46
C GLN A 40 0.79 -2.91 8.23
N PHE A 41 1.05 -2.09 7.21
CA PHE A 41 1.48 -2.56 5.89
C PHE A 41 2.87 -2.07 5.54
N ALA A 42 3.76 -2.99 5.16
CA ALA A 42 5.11 -2.67 4.71
C ALA A 42 5.18 -2.48 3.19
N ALA A 43 5.33 -3.54 2.40
CA ALA A 43 5.45 -3.50 0.94
C ALA A 43 4.44 -4.45 0.27
N GLY A 44 3.90 -4.03 -0.87
CA GLY A 44 2.97 -4.85 -1.64
C GLY A 44 3.22 -4.81 -3.15
N PRO A 45 4.39 -5.29 -3.63
CA PRO A 45 4.77 -5.19 -5.03
C PRO A 45 4.06 -6.24 -5.91
N PRO A 46 3.91 -5.98 -7.21
CA PRO A 46 3.63 -7.03 -8.18
C PRO A 46 4.84 -7.96 -8.32
N VAL A 47 4.58 -9.23 -8.65
CA VAL A 47 5.59 -10.25 -8.96
C VAL A 47 5.20 -11.00 -10.24
N GLU A 48 6.09 -11.86 -10.74
CA GLU A 48 5.92 -12.58 -12.03
C GLU A 48 4.56 -13.29 -12.15
N ASN A 49 4.08 -13.91 -11.07
CA ASN A 49 2.86 -14.72 -11.06
C ASN A 49 1.73 -14.14 -10.19
N GLY A 50 1.81 -12.87 -9.78
CA GLY A 50 0.79 -12.28 -8.92
C GLY A 50 1.26 -11.02 -8.19
N PHE A 51 0.92 -10.92 -6.92
CA PHE A 51 1.34 -9.87 -6.00
C PHE A 51 1.32 -10.43 -4.58
N TYR A 52 1.93 -9.73 -3.65
CA TYR A 52 1.78 -9.99 -2.22
C TYR A 52 1.62 -8.69 -1.46
N TYR A 53 1.36 -8.77 -0.16
CA TYR A 53 1.49 -7.65 0.76
C TYR A 53 2.03 -8.13 2.10
N ASP A 54 3.14 -7.55 2.54
CA ASP A 54 3.67 -7.75 3.89
C ASP A 54 2.81 -6.98 4.90
N VAL A 55 2.21 -7.72 5.82
CA VAL A 55 1.29 -7.21 6.84
C VAL A 55 1.75 -7.62 8.24
N ASP A 56 1.76 -6.67 9.17
CA ASP A 56 1.89 -6.88 10.60
C ASP A 56 0.52 -6.73 11.25
N LEU A 57 0.05 -7.81 11.86
CA LEU A 57 -1.29 -7.95 12.40
C LEU A 57 -1.24 -8.95 13.57
N PRO A 58 -1.91 -8.68 14.72
CA PRO A 58 -1.96 -9.63 15.83
C PRO A 58 -2.65 -10.96 15.45
N HIS A 59 -3.68 -10.89 14.61
CA HIS A 59 -4.33 -12.06 14.04
C HIS A 59 -3.45 -12.72 12.98
N ARG A 60 -3.19 -14.02 13.15
CA ARG A 60 -2.46 -14.82 12.17
C ARG A 60 -3.39 -15.26 11.05
N ILE A 61 -3.32 -14.58 9.92
CA ILE A 61 -4.09 -14.92 8.72
C ILE A 61 -3.84 -16.39 8.34
N SER A 62 -4.92 -17.14 8.16
CA SER A 62 -4.92 -18.54 7.74
C SER A 62 -5.81 -18.75 6.50
N PRO A 63 -5.79 -19.93 5.88
CA PRO A 63 -6.70 -20.25 4.78
C PRO A 63 -8.19 -20.08 5.12
N ASP A 64 -8.58 -20.20 6.40
CA ASP A 64 -9.96 -20.01 6.85
C ASP A 64 -10.42 -18.54 6.69
N ASP A 65 -9.48 -17.60 6.59
CA ASP A 65 -9.74 -16.19 6.37
C ASP A 65 -9.86 -15.82 4.88
N PHE A 66 -9.47 -16.70 3.96
CA PHE A 66 -9.35 -16.33 2.55
C PHE A 66 -10.71 -16.02 1.92
N GLU A 67 -11.76 -16.78 2.26
CA GLU A 67 -13.09 -16.55 1.71
C GLU A 67 -13.63 -15.16 2.08
N LYS A 68 -13.44 -14.71 3.34
CA LYS A 68 -13.87 -13.37 3.77
C LYS A 68 -13.03 -12.26 3.14
N ILE A 69 -11.72 -12.45 3.01
CA ILE A 69 -10.83 -11.46 2.37
C ILE A 69 -11.21 -11.31 0.90
N GLU A 70 -11.38 -12.42 0.17
CA GLU A 70 -11.80 -12.40 -1.23
C GLU A 70 -13.19 -11.77 -1.42
N ALA A 71 -14.13 -12.05 -0.51
CA ALA A 71 -15.45 -11.43 -0.55
C ALA A 71 -15.33 -9.89 -0.44
N GLU A 72 -14.51 -9.38 0.47
CA GLU A 72 -14.31 -7.94 0.59
C GLU A 72 -13.52 -7.32 -0.55
N MET A 73 -12.54 -8.04 -1.12
CA MET A 73 -11.89 -7.60 -2.35
C MET A 73 -12.89 -7.46 -3.50
N LYS A 74 -13.83 -8.42 -3.64
CA LYS A 74 -14.89 -8.35 -4.66
C LYS A 74 -15.84 -7.16 -4.41
N ASN A 75 -16.14 -6.85 -3.15
CA ASN A 75 -16.95 -5.68 -2.81
C ASN A 75 -16.23 -4.38 -3.14
N GLU A 76 -14.94 -4.27 -2.83
CA GLU A 76 -14.10 -3.12 -3.15
C GLU A 76 -14.01 -2.89 -4.66
N ILE A 77 -13.76 -3.95 -5.44
CA ILE A 77 -13.72 -3.88 -6.91
C ILE A 77 -15.07 -3.38 -7.47
N LYS A 78 -16.19 -3.85 -6.92
CA LYS A 78 -17.54 -3.41 -7.36
C LYS A 78 -17.82 -1.94 -7.03
N ALA A 79 -17.23 -1.39 -5.97
CA ALA A 79 -17.37 0.02 -5.63
C ALA A 79 -16.74 0.93 -6.70
N ASN A 80 -15.79 0.39 -7.49
CA ASN A 80 -15.22 1.01 -8.68
C ASN A 80 -14.67 2.42 -8.41
N HIS A 81 -13.98 2.56 -7.28
CA HIS A 81 -13.32 3.81 -6.92
C HIS A 81 -12.18 4.13 -7.90
N PRO A 82 -12.00 5.40 -8.30
CA PRO A 82 -10.85 5.79 -9.09
C PRO A 82 -9.56 5.62 -8.26
N PHE A 83 -8.45 5.38 -8.95
CA PHE A 83 -7.12 5.53 -8.38
C PHE A 83 -6.62 6.94 -8.67
N GLU A 84 -6.38 7.71 -7.63
CA GLU A 84 -5.89 9.08 -7.73
C GLU A 84 -4.43 9.14 -7.29
N ARG A 85 -3.54 9.56 -8.21
CA ARG A 85 -2.14 9.81 -7.90
C ARG A 85 -1.96 11.26 -7.47
N MET A 86 -1.26 11.48 -6.37
CA MET A 86 -0.85 12.81 -5.91
C MET A 86 0.63 12.83 -5.58
N GLU A 87 1.30 13.94 -5.92
CA GLU A 87 2.66 14.22 -5.45
C GLU A 87 2.55 15.02 -4.16
N VAL A 88 3.32 14.63 -3.15
CA VAL A 88 3.35 15.27 -1.84
C VAL A 88 4.78 15.61 -1.48
N SER A 89 4.94 16.64 -0.66
CA SER A 89 6.22 16.89 -0.01
C SER A 89 6.55 15.79 0.99
N ARG A 90 7.84 15.69 1.33
CA ARG A 90 8.33 14.78 2.37
C ARG A 90 7.70 15.08 3.72
N ASP A 91 7.57 16.35 4.07
CA ASP A 91 6.99 16.78 5.34
C ASP A 91 5.52 16.37 5.44
N GLU A 92 4.73 16.56 4.37
CA GLU A 92 3.35 16.08 4.30
C GLU A 92 3.25 14.55 4.42
N ALA A 93 4.13 13.81 3.72
CA ALA A 93 4.15 12.36 3.80
C ALA A 93 4.48 11.86 5.23
N LEU A 94 5.46 12.48 5.89
CA LEU A 94 5.82 12.17 7.27
C LEU A 94 4.70 12.50 8.24
N GLU A 95 4.01 13.62 8.05
CA GLU A 95 2.88 14.02 8.90
C GLU A 95 1.71 13.04 8.78
N LEU A 96 1.32 12.68 7.55
CA LEU A 96 0.30 11.65 7.30
C LEU A 96 0.71 10.30 7.91
N GLY A 97 1.99 9.94 7.83
CA GLY A 97 2.52 8.74 8.45
C GLY A 97 2.41 8.77 9.98
N LYS A 98 2.73 9.90 10.63
CA LYS A 98 2.62 10.07 12.08
C LYS A 98 1.18 10.04 12.58
N GLN A 99 0.24 10.56 11.79
CA GLN A 99 -1.22 10.49 12.04
C GLN A 99 -1.81 9.10 11.75
N GLY A 100 -0.98 8.13 11.33
CA GLY A 100 -1.43 6.78 11.01
C GLY A 100 -2.22 6.68 9.71
N ARG A 101 -2.33 7.75 8.92
CA ARG A 101 -3.21 7.82 7.75
C ARG A 101 -2.70 7.02 6.55
N LEU A 102 -1.38 6.82 6.44
CA LEU A 102 -0.79 6.08 5.33
C LEU A 102 -1.07 4.57 5.44
N ALA A 103 -1.57 3.97 4.36
CA ALA A 103 -2.01 2.57 4.31
C ALA A 103 -2.99 2.23 5.45
N ALA A 104 -4.04 3.04 5.54
CA ALA A 104 -5.16 2.94 6.47
C ALA A 104 -6.41 3.48 5.76
N LEU A 105 -7.61 3.20 6.28
CA LEU A 105 -8.88 3.75 5.74
C LEU A 105 -9.23 5.10 6.37
N GLY A 106 -8.43 5.56 7.32
CA GLY A 106 -8.62 6.80 8.07
C GLY A 106 -7.43 7.06 8.99
N GLU A 107 -7.51 8.11 9.78
CA GLU A 107 -6.54 8.36 10.85
C GLU A 107 -6.66 7.28 11.95
N ARG A 108 -5.52 6.93 12.55
CA ARG A 108 -5.47 5.96 13.67
C ARG A 108 -4.50 6.45 14.75
N PRO A 109 -4.68 6.02 16.01
CA PRO A 109 -3.80 6.43 17.10
C PRO A 109 -2.33 6.06 16.87
N GLU A 110 -2.10 4.90 16.23
CA GLU A 110 -0.77 4.39 15.96
C GLU A 110 -0.20 4.93 14.63
N PRO A 111 1.03 5.47 14.63
CA PRO A 111 1.70 5.86 13.40
C PRO A 111 1.80 4.71 12.40
N SER A 112 1.82 5.03 11.10
CA SER A 112 2.04 4.09 10.00
C SER A 112 3.50 3.62 9.96
N LYS A 113 3.87 2.80 10.95
CA LYS A 113 5.25 2.39 11.29
C LYS A 113 6.12 2.10 10.08
N TYR A 114 5.67 1.18 9.22
CA TYR A 114 6.46 0.75 8.06
C TYR A 114 6.47 1.77 6.93
N LYS A 115 5.43 2.60 6.80
CA LYS A 115 5.40 3.67 5.79
C LYS A 115 6.33 4.81 6.17
N LEU A 116 6.44 5.13 7.46
CA LEU A 116 7.41 6.10 7.97
C LEU A 116 8.84 5.65 7.68
N ASP A 117 9.18 4.39 8.01
CA ASP A 117 10.50 3.82 7.69
C ASP A 117 10.82 3.91 6.20
N ILE A 118 9.86 3.57 5.33
CA ILE A 118 10.04 3.71 3.87
C ILE A 118 10.34 5.17 3.51
N ILE A 119 9.52 6.13 3.98
CA ILE A 119 9.69 7.54 3.65
C ILE A 119 11.07 8.05 4.10
N GLU A 120 11.50 7.72 5.32
CA GLU A 120 12.81 8.12 5.86
C GLU A 120 13.99 7.62 5.02
N ASN A 121 13.83 6.49 4.32
CA ASN A 121 14.86 5.89 3.46
C ASN A 121 14.81 6.33 1.98
N ILE A 122 13.82 7.15 1.59
CA ILE A 122 13.77 7.79 0.27
C ILE A 122 14.82 8.93 0.23
N PRO A 123 15.65 9.06 -0.82
CA PRO A 123 16.61 10.16 -0.94
C PRO A 123 15.94 11.54 -0.94
N ALA A 124 16.62 12.56 -0.42
CA ALA A 124 16.03 13.87 -0.18
C ALA A 124 15.56 14.59 -1.47
N ASP A 125 16.19 14.29 -2.61
CA ASP A 125 15.92 14.86 -3.93
C ASP A 125 14.87 14.07 -4.72
N GLU A 126 14.43 12.90 -4.24
CA GLU A 126 13.39 12.10 -4.89
C GLU A 126 11.99 12.58 -4.49
N LYS A 127 11.11 12.68 -5.48
CA LYS A 127 9.68 12.99 -5.28
C LYS A 127 8.95 11.82 -4.63
N ILE A 128 8.01 12.14 -3.75
CA ILE A 128 7.11 11.17 -3.14
C ILE A 128 5.73 11.31 -3.78
N SER A 129 5.14 10.18 -4.17
CA SER A 129 3.76 10.14 -4.64
C SER A 129 2.95 9.13 -3.85
N LEU A 130 1.70 9.50 -3.56
CA LEU A 130 0.70 8.65 -2.94
C LEU A 130 -0.38 8.28 -3.95
N TYR A 131 -1.01 7.14 -3.71
CA TYR A 131 -2.19 6.70 -4.45
C TYR A 131 -3.34 6.56 -3.47
N ARG A 132 -4.49 7.17 -3.80
CA ARG A 132 -5.73 7.03 -3.07
C ARG A 132 -6.71 6.16 -3.86
N ASN A 133 -7.36 5.20 -3.20
CA ASN A 133 -8.43 4.40 -3.77
C ASN A 133 -9.60 4.29 -2.79
N GLY A 134 -10.65 5.09 -3.03
CA GLY A 134 -11.71 5.27 -2.04
C GLY A 134 -11.14 5.90 -0.77
N ASP A 135 -11.37 5.25 0.36
CA ASP A 135 -10.86 5.67 1.68
C ASP A 135 -9.41 5.24 1.93
N PHE A 136 -8.87 4.30 1.15
CA PHE A 136 -7.48 3.86 1.27
C PHE A 136 -6.50 4.91 0.75
#